data_AF-A0A5J6JG72-F1
#
_entry.id   AF-A0A5J6JG72-F1
#
_cell.length_a   1.000
_cell.length_b   1.000
_cell.length_c   1.000
_cell.angle_alpha   90.00
_cell.angle_beta   90.00
_cell.angle_gamma   90.00
#
_symmetry.space_group_name_H-M   'P 1'
#
loop_
_entity.id
_entity.type
_entity.pdbx_description
1 polymer ?
#
loop_
_entity_poly.entity_id
_entity_poly.type
_entity_poly.pdbx_seq_one_letter_code
_entity_poly.pdbx_strand_id
1 'polypeptide(L)'
;MIEFLVGAAAACGVGWLIRRKQRQRLAAGSPDGIPCMARHPAGAGRWRMGRVFTGPGGARWVPRRGEPVALTGGRATGVRAPSVKEGMAINPGSRIVACAYGSGEPGGTIEIAVMPLDLAELLAAVPQAGPDTDAPAP
;
A
#
# COMPACT_ATOMS: atom_id res chain seq x y z
N MET A 1 36.86 -4.43 -15.63
CA MET A 1 36.17 -3.50 -16.57
C MET A 1 34.89 -4.12 -17.12
N ILE A 2 34.95 -5.32 -17.68
CA ILE A 2 33.77 -6.01 -18.26
C ILE A 2 32.66 -6.27 -17.23
N GLU A 3 33.00 -6.67 -16.00
CA GLU A 3 31.99 -6.96 -14.97
C GLU A 3 31.17 -5.73 -14.56
N PHE A 4 31.80 -4.55 -14.49
CA PHE A 4 31.10 -3.30 -14.20
C PHE A 4 30.16 -2.89 -15.35
N LEU A 5 30.56 -3.16 -16.60
CA LEU A 5 29.73 -2.91 -17.77
C LEU A 5 28.51 -3.84 -17.81
N VAL A 6 28.70 -5.11 -17.45
CA VAL A 6 27.61 -6.10 -17.36
C VAL A 6 26.63 -5.72 -16.23
N GLY A 7 27.14 -5.34 -15.06
CA GLY A 7 26.31 -4.88 -13.94
C GLY A 7 25.49 -3.63 -14.27
N ALA A 8 26.11 -2.64 -14.92
CA ALA A 8 25.42 -1.42 -15.35
C ALA A 8 24.33 -1.70 -16.41
N ALA A 9 24.64 -2.55 -17.40
CA ALA A 9 23.67 -2.94 -18.42
C ALA A 9 22.46 -3.68 -17.83
N ALA A 10 22.69 -4.56 -16.85
CA ALA A 10 21.63 -5.26 -16.13
C ALA A 10 20.73 -4.27 -15.34
N ALA A 11 21.33 -3.32 -14.61
CA ALA A 11 20.58 -2.31 -13.87
C ALA A 11 19.73 -1.41 -14.78
N CYS A 12 20.29 -0.96 -15.91
CA CYS A 12 19.56 -0.19 -16.92
C CYS A 12 18.43 -1.01 -17.56
N GLY A 13 18.67 -2.29 -17.87
CA GLY A 13 17.66 -3.18 -18.44
C GLY A 13 16.48 -3.42 -17.48
N VAL A 14 16.77 -3.68 -16.21
CA VAL A 14 15.75 -3.83 -15.16
C VAL A 14 14.96 -2.53 -14.98
N GLY A 15 15.62 -1.38 -14.89
CA GLY A 15 14.97 -0.08 -14.80
C GLY A 15 14.07 0.22 -16.00
N TRP A 16 14.52 -0.13 -17.21
CA TRP A 16 13.74 0.03 -18.44
C TRP A 16 12.50 -0.87 -18.47
N LEU A 17 12.61 -2.13 -18.04
CA LEU A 17 11.47 -3.05 -17.96
C LEU A 17 10.42 -2.58 -16.95
N ILE A 18 10.85 -2.09 -15.78
CA ILE A 18 9.95 -1.49 -14.79
C ILE A 18 9.22 -0.28 -15.39
N ARG A 19 9.94 0.63 -16.05
CA ARG A 19 9.36 1.81 -16.69
C ARG A 19 8.42 1.45 -17.84
N ARG A 20 8.75 0.43 -18.64
CA ARG A 20 7.90 -0.08 -19.72
C ARG A 20 6.60 -0.65 -19.17
N LYS A 21 6.67 -1.46 -18.12
CA LYS A 21 5.48 -2.03 -17.45
C LYS A 21 4.63 -0.94 -16.81
N GLN A 22 5.24 0.09 -16.23
CA GLN A 22 4.54 1.29 -15.73
C GLN A 22 3.77 1.98 -16.85
N ARG A 23 4.42 2.27 -17.99
CA ARG A 23 3.76 2.89 -19.15
C ARG A 23 2.62 2.04 -19.70
N GLN A 24 2.78 0.71 -19.74
CA GLN A 24 1.73 -0.20 -20.16
C GLN A 24 0.52 -0.19 -19.21
N ARG A 25 0.75 -0.13 -17.89
CA ARG A 25 -0.33 -0.01 -16.90
C ARG A 25 -1.08 1.32 -17.01
N LEU A 26 -0.35 2.41 -17.21
CA LEU A 26 -0.94 3.74 -17.43
C LEU A 26 -1.74 3.79 -18.74
N ALA A 27 -1.20 3.24 -19.83
CA ALA A 27 -1.86 3.20 -21.14
C ALA A 27 -3.07 2.25 -21.18
N ALA A 28 -3.06 1.19 -20.38
CA ALA A 28 -4.18 0.25 -20.29
C ALA A 28 -5.39 0.80 -19.51
N GLY A 29 -5.28 1.99 -18.91
CA GLY A 29 -6.28 2.51 -17.98
C GLY A 29 -6.38 1.58 -16.78
N SER A 30 -5.54 1.80 -15.77
CA SER A 30 -5.56 0.99 -14.54
C SER A 30 -7.02 0.91 -14.06
N PRO A 31 -7.62 -0.29 -13.94
CA PRO A 31 -9.01 -0.42 -13.50
C PRO A 31 -9.15 0.31 -12.18
N ASP A 32 -10.17 1.17 -12.03
CA ASP A 32 -10.35 2.06 -10.89
C ASP A 32 -9.94 1.38 -9.57
N GLY A 33 -8.99 1.99 -8.85
CA GLY A 33 -8.53 1.55 -7.54
C GLY A 33 -7.22 0.74 -7.50
N ILE A 34 -6.45 1.00 -6.45
CA ILE A 34 -5.13 0.45 -6.18
C ILE A 34 -5.25 -1.03 -5.78
N PRO A 35 -4.73 -1.99 -6.54
CA PRO A 35 -4.82 -3.40 -6.22
C PRO A 35 -3.97 -3.74 -4.98
N CYS A 36 -4.59 -4.41 -4.00
CA CYS A 36 -3.92 -4.76 -2.75
C CYS A 36 -4.52 -6.01 -2.10
N MET A 37 -3.83 -6.51 -1.09
CA MET A 37 -4.39 -7.42 -0.10
C MET A 37 -4.57 -6.62 1.19
N ALA A 38 -5.66 -6.81 1.92
CA ALA A 38 -5.81 -6.20 3.23
C ALA A 38 -6.33 -7.19 4.26
N ARG A 39 -5.98 -6.97 5.53
CA ARG A 39 -6.59 -7.66 6.66
C ARG A 39 -7.18 -6.64 7.62
N HIS A 40 -8.40 -6.91 8.03
CA HIS A 40 -9.19 -6.08 8.94
C HIS A 40 -9.84 -6.99 10.00
N PRO A 41 -9.70 -6.69 11.31
CA PRO A 41 -8.82 -5.67 11.88
C PRO A 41 -7.33 -6.00 11.68
N ALA A 42 -6.43 -5.02 11.85
CA ALA A 42 -4.99 -5.23 11.75
C ALA A 42 -4.52 -6.34 12.72
N GLY A 43 -3.51 -7.13 12.33
CA GLY A 43 -2.95 -8.22 13.14
C GLY A 43 -3.83 -9.47 13.29
N ALA A 44 -5.16 -9.33 13.40
CA ALA A 44 -6.09 -10.42 13.68
C ALA A 44 -6.91 -10.87 12.46
N GLY A 45 -7.10 -10.00 11.46
CA GLY A 45 -7.86 -10.33 10.25
C GLY A 45 -7.14 -11.30 9.31
N ARG A 46 -7.91 -12.00 8.47
CA ARG A 46 -7.39 -12.76 7.34
C ARG A 46 -7.06 -11.83 6.17
N TRP A 47 -5.93 -12.06 5.51
CA TRP A 47 -5.59 -11.38 4.26
C TRP A 47 -6.62 -11.68 3.17
N ARG A 48 -7.21 -10.63 2.62
CA ARG A 48 -8.23 -10.68 1.58
C ARG A 48 -7.82 -9.79 0.42
N MET A 49 -8.01 -10.30 -0.80
CA MET A 49 -7.78 -9.53 -2.01
C MET A 49 -8.85 -8.44 -2.15
N GLY A 50 -8.42 -7.25 -2.55
CA GLY A 50 -9.31 -6.12 -2.79
C GLY A 50 -8.62 -4.99 -3.52
N ARG A 51 -9.26 -3.82 -3.50
CA ARG A 51 -8.74 -2.59 -4.08
C ARG A 51 -9.02 -1.42 -3.15
N VAL A 52 -8.09 -0.48 -3.07
CA VAL A 52 -8.34 0.82 -2.43
C VAL A 52 -8.83 1.80 -3.47
N PHE A 53 -9.95 2.43 -3.21
CA PHE A 53 -10.52 3.49 -4.04
C PHE A 53 -10.44 4.80 -3.29
N THR A 54 -10.14 5.88 -4.02
CA THR A 54 -10.24 7.26 -3.55
C THR A 54 -11.48 7.90 -4.16
N GLY A 55 -12.11 8.80 -3.41
CA GLY A 55 -13.29 9.54 -3.88
C GLY A 55 -13.67 10.67 -2.92
N PRO A 56 -14.77 11.39 -3.19
CA PRO A 56 -15.21 12.53 -2.38
C PRO A 56 -15.45 12.20 -0.90
N GLY A 57 -15.79 10.94 -0.59
CA GLY A 57 -15.97 10.44 0.78
C GLY A 57 -14.70 9.93 1.47
N GLY A 58 -13.52 10.14 0.88
CA GLY A 58 -12.25 9.61 1.36
C GLY A 58 -11.90 8.24 0.78
N ALA A 59 -10.83 7.64 1.30
CA ALA A 59 -10.38 6.32 0.88
C ALA A 59 -11.32 5.22 1.39
N ARG A 60 -11.51 4.16 0.61
CA ARG A 60 -12.19 2.93 1.02
C ARG A 60 -11.49 1.72 0.46
N TRP A 61 -11.43 0.64 1.24
CA TRP A 61 -10.98 -0.65 0.74
C TRP A 61 -12.18 -1.53 0.41
N VAL A 62 -12.22 -2.06 -0.82
CA VAL A 62 -13.29 -2.95 -1.30
C VAL A 62 -12.70 -4.34 -1.52
N PRO A 63 -13.06 -5.35 -0.72
CA PRO A 63 -12.63 -6.72 -0.95
C PRO A 63 -13.30 -7.29 -2.20
N ARG A 64 -12.66 -8.28 -2.84
CA ARG A 64 -13.25 -9.03 -3.97
C ARG A 64 -14.55 -9.76 -3.58
N ARG A 65 -14.69 -10.12 -2.30
CA ARG A 65 -15.89 -10.74 -1.72
C ARG A 65 -16.08 -10.20 -0.31
N GLY A 66 -17.28 -9.75 0.04
CA GLY A 66 -17.68 -9.25 1.35
C GLY A 66 -17.78 -7.72 1.41
N GLU A 67 -17.96 -7.18 2.61
CA GLU A 67 -18.31 -5.76 2.80
C GLU A 67 -17.11 -4.82 2.61
N PRO A 68 -17.29 -3.67 1.93
CA PRO A 68 -16.32 -2.58 1.89
C PRO A 68 -16.00 -2.02 3.28
N VAL A 69 -14.75 -1.59 3.48
CA VAL A 69 -14.31 -0.90 4.68
C VAL A 69 -14.02 0.56 4.32
N ALA A 70 -14.82 1.48 4.85
CA ALA A 70 -14.54 2.91 4.74
C ALA A 70 -13.30 3.25 5.57
N LEU A 71 -12.32 3.92 4.96
CA LEU A 71 -11.10 4.38 5.61
C LEU A 71 -11.18 5.89 5.86
N THR A 72 -12.36 6.38 6.26
CA THR A 72 -12.62 7.79 6.50
C THR A 72 -11.68 8.31 7.58
N GLY A 73 -10.96 9.41 7.29
CA GLY A 73 -9.91 9.93 8.18
C GLY A 73 -8.70 9.00 8.32
N GLY A 74 -8.54 8.03 7.42
CA GLY A 74 -7.47 7.03 7.47
C GLY A 74 -6.09 7.66 7.46
N ARG A 75 -5.23 7.18 8.37
CA ARG A 75 -3.82 7.58 8.47
C ARG A 75 -2.92 6.36 8.47
N ALA A 76 -1.88 6.40 7.65
CA ALA A 76 -0.83 5.39 7.69
C ALA A 76 0.02 5.60 8.95
N THR A 77 0.07 4.61 9.81
CA THR A 77 0.81 4.60 11.08
C THR A 77 2.17 3.92 10.95
N GLY A 78 2.42 3.21 9.84
CA GLY A 78 3.71 2.61 9.56
C GLY A 78 3.76 1.88 8.23
N VAL A 79 4.97 1.68 7.70
CA VAL A 79 5.23 0.91 6.48
C VAL A 79 6.35 -0.10 6.76
N ARG A 80 6.12 -1.38 6.46
CA ARG A 80 7.10 -2.45 6.69
C ARG A 80 7.13 -3.50 5.58
N ALA A 81 8.18 -4.32 5.56
CA ALA A 81 8.18 -5.55 4.78
C ALA A 81 7.27 -6.61 5.44
N PRO A 82 6.70 -7.55 4.66
CA PRO A 82 6.10 -8.76 5.19
C PRO A 82 7.10 -9.57 6.01
N SER A 83 6.65 -10.17 7.11
CA SER A 83 7.35 -11.26 7.74
C SER A 83 7.37 -12.50 6.84
N VAL A 84 8.22 -13.49 7.14
CA VAL A 84 8.25 -14.78 6.41
C VAL A 84 6.86 -15.45 6.40
N LYS A 85 6.17 -15.45 7.55
CA LYS A 85 4.82 -16.02 7.66
C LYS A 85 3.81 -15.27 6.78
N GLU A 86 3.87 -13.95 6.75
CA GLU A 86 2.99 -13.15 5.90
C GLU A 86 3.32 -13.34 4.41
N GLY A 87 4.60 -13.45 4.04
CA GLY A 87 5.05 -13.70 2.67
C GLY A 87 4.56 -15.02 2.05
N MET A 88 4.02 -15.95 2.86
CA MET A 88 3.32 -17.13 2.36
C MET A 88 1.85 -16.85 1.98
N ALA A 89 1.23 -15.81 2.54
CA ALA A 89 -0.17 -15.45 2.33
C ALA A 89 -0.37 -14.25 1.40
N ILE A 90 0.64 -13.38 1.28
CA ILE A 90 0.68 -12.21 0.39
C ILE A 90 1.97 -12.23 -0.44
N ASN A 91 2.08 -11.34 -1.43
CA ASN A 91 3.32 -11.26 -2.20
C ASN A 91 4.49 -10.82 -1.30
N PRO A 92 5.60 -11.58 -1.22
CA PRO A 92 6.73 -11.25 -0.33
C PRO A 92 7.46 -9.96 -0.73
N GLY A 93 7.33 -9.53 -1.99
CA GLY A 93 7.87 -8.25 -2.48
C GLY A 93 6.96 -7.05 -2.18
N SER A 94 5.81 -7.23 -1.53
CA SER A 94 4.91 -6.14 -1.16
C SER A 94 5.45 -5.30 0.02
N ARG A 95 4.78 -4.18 0.29
CA ARG A 95 4.93 -3.40 1.51
C ARG A 95 3.60 -3.41 2.26
N ILE A 96 3.65 -3.66 3.56
CA ILE A 96 2.49 -3.60 4.44
C ILE A 96 2.41 -2.20 5.03
N VAL A 97 1.31 -1.50 4.76
CA VAL A 97 0.96 -0.22 5.38
C VAL A 97 -0.04 -0.50 6.49
N ALA A 98 0.31 -0.15 7.73
CA ALA A 98 -0.63 -0.13 8.84
C ALA A 98 -1.41 1.17 8.79
N CYS A 99 -2.74 1.10 8.90
CA CYS A 99 -3.62 2.26 8.84
C CYS A 99 -4.61 2.24 10.01
N ALA A 100 -4.75 3.39 10.68
CA ALA A 100 -5.86 3.66 11.60
C ALA A 100 -6.89 4.54 10.87
N TYR A 101 -8.18 4.37 11.13
CA TYR A 101 -9.25 5.16 10.51
C TYR A 101 -10.46 5.29 11.44
N GLY A 102 -11.37 6.22 11.13
CA GLY A 102 -12.41 6.67 12.04
C GLY A 102 -11.88 7.77 12.97
N SER A 103 -12.53 8.93 12.95
CA SER A 103 -12.23 10.05 13.85
C SER A 103 -13.02 9.88 15.15
N GLY A 104 -12.62 8.93 16.00
CA GLY A 104 -13.25 8.67 17.30
C GLY A 104 -13.31 7.19 17.67
N GLU A 105 -13.41 6.90 18.97
CA GLU A 105 -13.51 5.54 19.51
C GLU A 105 -14.90 4.91 19.27
N PRO A 106 -14.98 3.63 18.87
CA PRO A 106 -13.85 2.77 18.51
C PRO A 106 -13.35 3.09 17.09
N GLY A 107 -12.08 3.49 16.99
CA GLY A 107 -11.40 3.62 15.70
C GLY A 107 -11.12 2.24 15.10
N GLY A 108 -11.06 2.15 13.78
CA GLY A 108 -10.74 0.91 13.07
C GLY A 108 -9.24 0.82 12.73
N THR A 109 -8.71 -0.41 12.63
CA THR A 109 -7.35 -0.65 12.14
C THR A 109 -7.36 -1.63 10.98
N ILE A 110 -6.54 -1.38 9.97
CA ILE A 110 -6.38 -2.26 8.80
C ILE A 110 -4.90 -2.30 8.42
N GLU A 111 -4.44 -3.46 7.95
CA GLU A 111 -3.14 -3.56 7.28
C GLU A 111 -3.35 -3.83 5.79
N ILE A 112 -2.69 -3.05 4.95
CA ILE A 112 -2.82 -3.08 3.49
C ILE A 112 -1.45 -3.46 2.90
N ALA A 113 -1.37 -4.65 2.32
CA ALA A 113 -0.23 -5.10 1.55
C ALA A 113 -0.38 -4.68 0.08
N VAL A 114 0.52 -3.81 -0.36
CA VAL A 114 0.52 -3.21 -1.69
C VAL A 114 1.87 -3.44 -2.38
N MET A 115 1.88 -3.53 -3.70
CA MET A 115 3.15 -3.63 -4.42
C MET A 115 3.94 -2.32 -4.27
N PRO A 116 5.29 -2.35 -4.25
CA PRO A 116 6.10 -1.14 -4.03
C PRO A 116 5.84 -0.02 -5.06
N LEU A 117 5.45 -0.40 -6.28
CA LEU A 117 5.11 0.55 -7.34
C LEU A 117 3.83 1.34 -7.06
N ASP A 118 2.91 0.73 -6.31
CA ASP A 118 1.58 1.27 -6.00
C ASP A 118 1.56 1.88 -4.57
N LEU A 119 2.68 1.85 -3.84
CA LEU A 119 2.81 2.36 -2.47
C LEU A 119 2.63 3.88 -2.39
N ALA A 120 3.24 4.63 -3.30
CA ALA A 120 3.15 6.09 -3.30
C ALA A 120 1.70 6.56 -3.52
N GLU A 121 0.97 5.87 -4.41
CA GLU A 121 -0.45 6.12 -4.66
C GLU A 121 -1.29 5.80 -3.42
N LEU A 122 -0.98 4.71 -2.71
CA LEU A 122 -1.67 4.35 -1.47
C LEU A 122 -1.42 5.37 -0.36
N LEU A 123 -0.18 5.85 -0.21
CA LEU A 123 0.17 6.87 0.79
C LEU A 123 -0.42 8.25 0.45
N ALA A 124 -0.69 8.55 -0.82
CA ALA A 124 -1.47 9.73 -1.19
C ALA A 124 -2.95 9.58 -0.80
N ALA A 125 -3.50 8.36 -0.90
CA ALA A 125 -4.88 8.05 -0.50
C ALA A 125 -5.09 8.00 1.02
N VAL A 126 -4.09 7.50 1.75
CA VAL A 126 -4.08 7.36 3.21
C VAL A 126 -2.80 7.99 3.74
N PRO A 127 -2.78 9.33 3.92
CA PRO A 127 -1.57 10.05 4.29
C PRO A 127 -1.00 9.54 5.61
N GLN A 128 0.32 9.62 5.76
CA GLN A 128 0.95 9.28 7.03
C GLN A 128 0.41 10.16 8.15
N ALA A 129 0.30 9.58 9.35
CA ALA A 129 0.18 10.39 10.56
C ALA A 129 1.42 11.29 10.63
N GLY A 130 1.23 12.60 10.77
CA GLY A 130 2.35 13.51 11.02
C GLY A 130 3.02 13.15 12.35
N PRO A 131 4.27 13.60 12.59
CA PRO A 131 4.79 13.60 13.95
C PRO A 131 3.80 14.39 14.81
N ASP A 132 3.33 13.78 15.91
CA ASP A 132 2.49 14.47 16.89
C ASP A 132 3.15 15.81 17.23
N THR A 133 2.60 16.90 16.71
CA THR A 133 3.03 18.26 17.07
C THR A 133 2.34 18.59 18.38
N ASP A 134 2.68 17.83 19.42
CA ASP A 134 2.34 18.06 20.82
C ASP A 134 3.59 17.77 21.67
N ALA A 135 4.73 18.31 21.23
CA ALA A 135 5.85 18.50 22.13
C ALA A 135 5.59 19.83 22.86
N PRO A 136 5.45 19.84 24.20
CA PRO A 136 5.38 21.09 24.94
C PRO A 136 6.69 21.87 24.72
N ALA A 137 6.55 23.16 24.39
CA ALA A 137 7.68 24.07 24.26
C ALA A 137 8.50 24.11 25.57
N PRO A 138 9.84 24.26 25.50
CA PRO A 138 10.70 24.35 26.68
C PRO A 138 10.39 25.57 27.55
#